data_AF-X0SJX5-F1
#
_entry.id   AF-X0SJX5-F1
#
_cell.length_a   1.000
_cell.length_b   1.000
_cell.length_c   1.000
_cell.angle_alpha   90.00
_cell.angle_beta   90.00
_cell.angle_gamma   90.00
#
_symmetry.space_group_name_H-M   'P 1'
#
loop_
_entity.id
_entity.type
_entity.pdbx_description
1 polymer ?
#
loop_
_entity_poly.entity_id
_entity_poly.type
_entity_poly.pdbx_seq_one_letter_code
_entity_poly.pdbx_strand_id
1 'polypeptide(L)' 'MEKEFTDVSIPTSLYKKIEEKIKGSEITSVSSYVAKVLRESLSKEEATQEALTKEDEEKVKKRLKALGYID' A
#
# COMPACT_ATOMS: atom_id res chain seq x y z
N MET A 1 8.88 22.61 -0.21
CA MET A 1 8.04 21.90 0.79
C MET A 1 8.98 21.20 1.73
N GLU A 2 9.15 21.74 2.93
CA GLU A 2 9.88 21.06 4.01
C GLU A 2 9.15 19.75 4.30
N LYS A 3 9.87 18.64 4.28
CA LYS A 3 9.31 17.36 4.70
C LYS A 3 9.17 17.43 6.21
N GLU A 4 7.95 17.51 6.70
CA GLU A 4 7.66 17.37 8.13
C GLU A 4 7.95 15.92 8.54
N PHE A 5 8.83 15.74 9.53
CA PHE A 5 9.18 14.43 10.08
C PHE A 5 8.56 14.29 11.47
N THR A 6 7.92 13.15 11.70
CA THR A 6 7.37 12.78 13.00
C THR A 6 8.17 11.62 13.58
N ASP A 7 8.56 11.71 14.84
CA ASP A 7 9.26 10.64 15.54
C ASP A 7 8.27 9.56 15.96
N VAL A 8 8.54 8.30 15.58
CA VAL A 8 7.68 7.15 15.87
C VAL A 8 8.47 6.14 16.69
N SER A 9 8.08 5.94 17.94
CA SER A 9 8.68 4.91 18.79
C SER A 9 8.14 3.53 18.39
N ILE A 10 9.04 2.68 17.89
CA ILE A 10 8.74 1.28 17.56
C ILE A 10 9.44 0.34 18.56
N PRO A 11 8.84 -0.83 18.86
CA PRO A 11 9.48 -1.85 19.68
C PRO A 11 10.87 -2.23 19.15
N THR A 12 11.83 -2.40 20.06
CA THR A 12 13.21 -2.79 19.72
C THR A 12 13.28 -4.12 18.95
N SER A 13 12.34 -5.03 19.20
CA SER A 13 12.21 -6.29 18.44
C SER A 13 11.90 -6.06 16.96
N LEU A 14 11.07 -5.08 16.62
CA LEU A 14 10.76 -4.73 15.23
C LEU A 14 11.93 -3.98 14.59
N TYR A 15 12.53 -3.05 15.33
CA TYR A 15 13.73 -2.34 14.87
C TYR A 15 14.84 -3.31 14.47
N LYS A 16 15.17 -4.31 15.30
CA LYS A 16 16.19 -5.33 14.98
C LYS A 16 15.85 -6.12 13.72
N LYS A 17 14.59 -6.56 13.56
CA LYS A 17 14.16 -7.28 12.35
C LYS A 17 14.31 -6.43 11.09
N ILE A 18 14.01 -5.13 11.19
CA ILE A 18 14.16 -4.20 10.07
C ILE A 18 15.65 -3.96 9.79
N GLU A 19 16.47 -3.77 10.83
CA GLU A 19 17.92 -3.60 10.71
C GLU A 19 18.59 -4.79 10.01
N GLU A 20 18.22 -6.03 10.37
CA GLU A 20 18.71 -7.22 9.68
C GLU A 20 18.24 -7.30 8.23
N LYS A 21 17.01 -6.85 7.94
CA LYS A 21 16.48 -6.80 6.57
C LYS A 21 17.20 -5.77 5.70
N ILE A 22 17.58 -4.62 6.26
CA ILE A 22 18.23 -3.54 5.50
C ILE A 22 19.75 -3.72 5.36
N LYS A 23 20.39 -4.53 6.23
CA LYS A 23 21.83 -4.79 6.23
C LYS A 23 22.39 -5.32 4.89
N GLY A 24 21.55 -5.89 4.02
CA GLY A 24 21.91 -6.34 2.68
C GLY A 24 21.25 -5.56 1.54
N SER A 25 20.62 -4.42 1.83
CA SER A 25 19.96 -3.57 0.84
C SER A 25 20.67 -2.23 0.70
N GLU A 26 20.41 -1.52 -0.40
CA GLU A 26 20.86 -0.15 -0.65
C GLU A 26 20.24 0.89 0.32
N ILE A 27 19.36 0.46 1.22
CA ILE A 27 18.65 1.33 2.15
C ILE A 27 19.48 1.43 3.44
N THR A 28 20.16 2.55 3.62
CA THR A 28 21.03 2.81 4.78
C THR A 28 20.28 3.30 6.02
N SER A 29 18.97 3.59 5.91
CA SER A 29 18.20 4.22 6.98
C SER A 29 16.88 3.49 7.25
N VAL A 30 16.71 3.04 8.50
CA VAL A 30 15.50 2.36 8.99
C VAL A 30 14.26 3.24 8.78
N SER A 31 14.38 4.55 9.02
CA SER A 31 13.31 5.53 8.82
C SER A 31 12.82 5.56 7.37
N SER A 32 13.72 5.57 6.39
CA SER A 32 13.38 5.50 4.97
C SER A 32 12.70 4.19 4.58
N TYR A 33 13.17 3.06 5.14
CA TYR A 33 12.53 1.76 4.91
C TYR A 33 11.10 1.75 5.44
N VAL A 34 10.90 2.20 6.68
CA VAL A 34 9.59 2.27 7.31
C VAL A 34 8.66 3.21 6.55
N ALA A 35 9.14 4.40 6.15
CA ALA A 35 8.36 5.35 5.37
C ALA A 35 7.92 4.78 4.01
N LYS A 36 8.80 4.03 3.33
CA LYS A 36 8.47 3.37 2.06
C LYS A 36 7.40 2.29 2.27
N VAL A 37 7.58 1.42 3.25
CA VAL A 37 6.63 0.34 3.55
C VAL A 37 5.27 0.90 3.96
N LEU A 38 5.24 1.92 4.82
CA LEU A 38 4.00 2.60 5.22
C LEU A 38 3.29 3.21 4.02
N ARG A 39 4.02 3.91 3.13
CA ARG A 39 3.44 4.47 1.91
C ARG A 39 2.88 3.38 1.00
N GLU A 40 3.61 2.29 0.79
CA GLU A 40 3.13 1.17 -0.02
C GLU A 40 1.92 0.45 0.59
N SER A 41 1.88 0.26 1.91
CA SER A 41 0.73 -0.32 2.60
C SER A 41 -0.51 0.56 2.51
N LEU A 42 -0.37 1.87 2.77
CA LEU A 42 -1.47 2.83 2.68
C LEU A 42 -1.98 2.98 1.25
N SER A 43 -1.08 3.10 0.26
CA SER A 43 -1.47 3.17 -1.15
C SER A 43 -2.12 1.87 -1.64
N LYS A 44 -1.73 0.70 -1.10
CA LYS A 44 -2.43 -0.55 -1.39
C LYS A 44 -3.82 -0.57 -0.77
N GLU A 45 -4.02 -0.10 0.46
CA GLU A 45 -5.36 0.00 1.06
C GLU A 45 -6.26 0.95 0.27
N GLU A 46 -5.75 2.11 -0.16
CA GLU A 46 -6.48 3.06 -1.02
C GLU A 46 -6.82 2.44 -2.39
N ALA A 47 -5.83 1.85 -3.07
CA ALA A 47 -6.06 1.19 -4.36
C ALA A 47 -6.96 -0.05 -4.23
N THR A 48 -6.98 -0.72 -3.08
CA THR A 48 -7.88 -1.85 -2.82
C THR A 48 -9.30 -1.36 -2.52
N GLN A 49 -9.47 -0.21 -1.86
CA GLN A 49 -10.78 0.45 -1.73
C GLN A 49 -11.31 0.96 -3.08
N GLU A 50 -10.44 1.47 -3.96
CA GLU A 50 -10.81 1.95 -5.29
C GLU A 50 -11.03 0.82 -6.30
N ALA A 51 -10.30 -0.30 -6.20
CA ALA A 51 -10.44 -1.45 -7.12
C ALA A 51 -11.57 -2.43 -6.71
N LEU A 52 -12.08 -2.33 -5.48
CA LEU A 52 -13.22 -3.14 -4.98
C LEU A 52 -14.49 -2.30 -4.75
N THR A 53 -14.67 -1.20 -5.47
CA THR A 53 -16.03 -0.73 -5.72
C THR A 53 -16.73 -1.78 -6.55
N LYS A 54 -17.46 -2.68 -5.89
CA LYS A 54 -18.46 -3.60 -6.48
C LYS A 54 -19.38 -2.91 -7.51
N GLU A 55 -19.47 -1.59 -7.42
CA GLU A 55 -20.13 -0.70 -8.36
C GLU A 55 -19.56 -0.75 -9.80
N ASP A 56 -18.25 -0.89 -9.98
CA ASP A 56 -17.63 -1.03 -11.31
C ASP A 56 -17.91 -2.42 -11.90
N GLU A 57 -17.86 -3.46 -11.09
CA GLU A 57 -18.22 -4.82 -11.52
C GLU A 57 -19.71 -4.91 -11.93
N GLU A 58 -20.61 -4.23 -11.20
CA GLU A 58 -22.02 -4.11 -11.58
C GLU A 58 -22.25 -3.28 -12.85
N LYS A 59 -21.52 -2.18 -13.04
CA LYS A 59 -21.59 -1.38 -14.28
C LYS A 59 -21.11 -2.19 -15.48
N VAL A 60 -20.03 -2.95 -15.33
CA VAL A 60 -19.52 -3.85 -16.38
C VAL A 60 -20.52 -4.96 -16.68
N LYS A 61 -21.11 -5.62 -15.66
CA LYS A 61 -22.18 -6.62 -15.86
C LYS A 61 -23.41 -6.05 -16.56
N LYS A 62 -23.86 -4.84 -16.18
CA LYS A 62 -24.99 -4.16 -16.85
C LYS A 62 -24.68 -3.84 -18.31
N ARG A 63 -23.45 -3.40 -18.60
CA ARG A 63 -23.00 -3.12 -19.98
C ARG A 63 -22.92 -4.40 -20.82
N LEU A 64 -22.41 -5.49 -20.26
CA LEU A 64 -22.33 -6.79 -20.94
C LEU A 64 -23.71 -7.40 -21.20
N LYS A 65 -24.64 -7.27 -20.24
CA LYS A 65 -26.05 -7.69 -20.39
C LYS A 65 -26.79 -6.85 -21.45
N ALA A 66 -26.54 -5.54 -21.50
CA ALA A 66 -27.11 -4.65 -22.52
C ALA A 66 -26.56 -4.93 -23.93
N LEU A 67 -25.35 -5.44 -24.03
CA LEU A 67 -24.73 -5.84 -25.30
C LEU A 67 -25.04 -7.30 -25.69
N GLY A 68 -25.81 -8.04 -24.88
CA GLY A 68 -26.28 -9.39 -25.21
C GLY A 68 -25.22 -10.50 -25.15
N TYR A 69 -24.10 -10.25 -24.47
CA TYR A 69 -23.02 -11.25 -24.31
C TYR A 69 -23.26 -12.23 -23.16
N ILE A 70 -24.24 -11.96 -22.29
CA ILE A 70 -24.59 -12.77 -21.13
C ILE A 70 -26.12 -12.71 -20.98
N ASP A 71 -26.79 -13.87 -20.98
CA ASP A 71 -28.23 -13.99 -20.72
C ASP A 71 -28.52 -13.82 -19.21
#